data_AF-A0A0G4MSN9-F1
#
_entry.id   AF-A0A0G4MSN9-F1
#
_cell.length_a   1.000
_cell.length_b   1.000
_cell.length_c   1.000
_cell.angle_alpha   90.00
_cell.angle_beta   90.00
_cell.angle_gamma   90.00
#
_symmetry.space_group_name_H-M   'P 1'
#
loop_
_entity.id
_entity.type
_entity.pdbx_description
1 polymer ?
#
loop_
_entity_poly.entity_id
_entity_poly.type
_entity_poly.pdbx_seq_one_letter_code
_entity_poly.pdbx_strand_id
1 'polypeptide(L)'
;MGTSQEPGSTSRWDESSWRWGRTERHQHLTTTPSNPTYECHQLPGDAELFDSMPFPFVLPTTSSFSFSTSFSCESHPSLPLTASTYRGVVRDALKKHKRLPPSAQSPHISSLITALNAYLPYLFAIDAGLTRKGPHANEITVSQTAPLAIEWRPTLSDSHVPGREPPRVKFQSLDHEVAFVLATLAHAYTLAGRIALQPLYVTSVAAPSAQERTVAIQTATKHLLEAASLYDHVATRAEGSSNPAPSVDISPPVLRGLASQAHAEATLLAVLKDDPYPAVVSQTRNEADKEWMYRTPSLPKVRAHLFARLSLAAAEHASQAATLCGTRLPGAPPLNPALLRYLDDTRRTSRARACRFFAIDAEIAGETGTALAWLRAALQELGVESRTDAAATAAKKSSLGAGFSRLRKDWAEKREDKKVERETAWGADGGKMEETRVIEHLEVKWTKINDLELGVESRTDAAAAAAKKSSLGAGFSRLRKDWAEKRENKKVERETAWGADGGKMEETRVIEHLEVKWTKINDLVTTQAIPTTGSVLAQMPSGREIHTIKPFQPAELDRSVLEATRAPPDRSDDFGEALSSDDEAKDQQHADPPGAYPGARQDHHAGSSYY
;
A
#
# COMPACT_ATOMS: atom_id res chain seq x y z
N MET A 1 68.13 -14.83 -9.88
CA MET A 1 67.76 -13.61 -9.14
C MET A 1 66.90 -12.79 -10.07
N GLY A 2 65.60 -12.78 -9.81
CA GLY A 2 64.60 -12.14 -10.67
C GLY A 2 64.34 -10.69 -10.28
N THR A 3 63.67 -9.98 -11.18
CA THR A 3 62.91 -8.76 -10.87
C THR A 3 61.74 -8.63 -11.86
N SER A 4 60.56 -8.69 -11.26
CA SER A 4 59.21 -8.18 -11.55
C SER A 4 58.86 -7.51 -12.88
N GLN A 5 57.67 -7.89 -13.34
CA GLN A 5 56.80 -7.22 -14.31
C GLN A 5 56.04 -6.04 -13.70
N GLU A 6 55.95 -4.95 -14.46
CA GLU A 6 54.77 -4.12 -14.75
C GLU A 6 55.12 -3.32 -16.04
N PRO A 7 54.17 -2.99 -16.95
CA PRO A 7 53.20 -1.93 -16.67
C PRO A 7 51.82 -2.10 -17.33
N GLY A 8 50.88 -1.24 -16.92
CA GLY A 8 49.50 -1.21 -17.41
C GLY A 8 49.27 -0.63 -18.80
N SER A 9 48.02 -0.75 -19.25
CA SER A 9 47.45 0.07 -20.32
C SER A 9 45.95 0.26 -20.13
N THR A 10 45.57 1.52 -20.06
CA THR A 10 44.23 2.11 -20.22
C THR A 10 43.65 1.91 -21.62
N SER A 11 42.35 1.60 -21.73
CA SER A 11 41.45 2.06 -22.81
C SER A 11 40.01 1.62 -22.50
N ARG A 12 39.08 2.55 -22.27
CA ARG A 12 38.19 3.15 -23.28
C ARG A 12 37.14 2.14 -23.77
N TRP A 13 35.96 2.16 -23.13
CA TRP A 13 34.76 1.49 -23.64
C TRP A 13 33.97 2.48 -24.48
N ASP A 14 33.86 2.16 -25.77
CA ASP A 14 33.17 2.92 -26.79
C ASP A 14 31.78 2.32 -27.01
N GLU A 15 30.77 3.19 -27.02
CA GLU A 15 29.42 2.89 -27.49
C GLU A 15 29.44 2.84 -29.01
N SER A 16 28.83 1.81 -29.64
CA SER A 16 28.00 2.04 -30.83
C SER A 16 27.35 0.77 -31.41
N SER A 17 26.12 1.00 -31.88
CA SER A 17 25.51 0.42 -33.09
C SER A 17 24.82 -0.95 -33.00
N TRP A 18 23.56 -0.93 -32.57
CA TRP A 18 22.55 -1.87 -33.10
C TRP A 18 21.80 -1.20 -34.26
N ARG A 19 22.17 -1.58 -35.48
CA ARG A 19 21.49 -1.20 -36.73
C ARG A 19 20.33 -2.16 -37.01
N TRP A 20 19.23 -1.56 -37.43
CA TRP A 20 18.04 -2.19 -37.99
C TRP A 20 18.35 -2.99 -39.27
N GLY A 21 17.74 -4.17 -39.38
CA GLY A 21 17.69 -4.98 -40.60
C GLY A 21 16.32 -5.65 -40.72
N ARG A 22 15.47 -5.05 -41.56
CA ARG A 22 14.15 -5.54 -42.00
C ARG A 22 14.35 -6.38 -43.27
N THR A 23 13.79 -7.57 -43.34
CA THR A 23 13.43 -8.21 -44.63
C THR A 23 12.11 -8.97 -44.48
N GLU A 24 11.18 -8.58 -45.34
CA GLU A 24 9.80 -9.05 -45.48
C GLU A 24 9.72 -10.48 -46.04
N ARG A 25 8.61 -11.16 -45.74
CA ARG A 25 7.98 -12.04 -46.73
C ARG A 25 6.46 -12.07 -46.53
N HIS A 26 5.77 -11.57 -47.55
CA HIS A 26 4.33 -11.63 -47.77
C HIS A 26 3.81 -13.07 -47.81
N GLN A 27 2.62 -13.32 -47.23
CA GLN A 27 1.55 -14.03 -47.92
C GLN A 27 0.19 -13.40 -47.58
N HIS A 28 -0.50 -12.99 -48.64
CA HIS A 28 -1.90 -12.57 -48.68
C HIS A 28 -2.82 -13.78 -48.48
N LEU A 29 -3.92 -13.61 -47.75
CA LEU A 29 -5.21 -14.24 -48.07
C LEU A 29 -6.35 -13.39 -47.49
N THR A 30 -7.19 -12.91 -48.41
CA THR A 30 -8.39 -12.11 -48.21
C THR A 30 -9.62 -13.01 -48.05
N THR A 31 -10.44 -12.79 -47.02
CA THR A 31 -11.91 -13.03 -47.05
C THR A 31 -12.61 -12.36 -45.86
N THR A 32 -13.54 -11.46 -46.16
CA THR A 32 -14.57 -10.89 -45.26
C THR A 32 -15.86 -11.76 -45.28
N PRO A 33 -16.94 -11.43 -44.56
CA PRO A 33 -17.11 -11.47 -43.11
C PRO A 33 -18.29 -12.41 -42.72
N SER A 34 -18.27 -12.99 -41.52
CA SER A 34 -19.48 -13.61 -40.96
C SER A 34 -19.48 -13.53 -39.44
N ASN A 35 -20.37 -12.68 -38.91
CA ASN A 35 -20.89 -12.82 -37.55
C ASN A 35 -21.57 -14.19 -37.44
N PRO A 36 -21.41 -14.87 -36.29
CA PRO A 36 -22.57 -14.94 -35.42
C PRO A 36 -22.21 -14.61 -33.97
N THR A 37 -23.08 -13.78 -33.41
CA THR A 37 -23.37 -13.61 -32.00
C THR A 37 -23.33 -14.93 -31.24
N TYR A 38 -22.36 -15.07 -30.36
CA TYR A 38 -22.49 -15.82 -29.11
C TYR A 38 -21.99 -14.91 -28.01
N GLU A 39 -22.92 -14.19 -27.40
CA GLU A 39 -22.77 -13.62 -26.06
C GLU A 39 -22.50 -14.79 -25.10
N CYS A 40 -21.22 -15.07 -24.88
CA CYS A 40 -20.82 -15.77 -23.67
C CYS A 40 -20.85 -14.69 -22.59
N HIS A 41 -21.90 -14.68 -21.78
CA HIS A 41 -21.94 -13.95 -20.52
C HIS A 41 -20.75 -14.39 -19.68
N GLN A 42 -19.63 -13.68 -19.81
CA GLN A 42 -18.54 -13.71 -18.85
C GLN A 42 -19.08 -13.09 -17.57
N LEU A 43 -19.62 -13.95 -16.72
CA LEU A 43 -19.72 -13.68 -15.30
C LEU A 43 -18.33 -13.25 -14.82
N PRO A 44 -18.20 -12.13 -14.10
CA PRO A 44 -16.91 -11.69 -13.59
C PRO A 44 -16.41 -12.76 -12.62
N GLY A 45 -15.38 -13.49 -13.04
CA GLY A 45 -14.71 -14.49 -12.24
C GLY A 45 -14.05 -13.83 -11.03
N ASP A 46 -14.32 -14.41 -9.86
CA ASP A 46 -13.76 -14.07 -8.56
C ASP A 46 -12.21 -13.98 -8.64
N ALA A 47 -11.64 -12.88 -8.16
CA ALA A 47 -10.23 -12.53 -8.31
C ALA A 47 -9.56 -12.35 -6.93
N GLU A 48 -9.07 -13.44 -6.34
CA GLU A 48 -8.48 -13.44 -5.00
C GLU A 48 -6.98 -13.01 -4.96
N LEU A 49 -6.73 -11.77 -4.48
CA LEU A 49 -5.71 -11.19 -3.56
C LEU A 49 -4.18 -11.52 -3.54
N PHE A 50 -3.41 -10.55 -2.95
CA PHE A 50 -2.36 -10.62 -1.89
C PHE A 50 -0.99 -9.91 -2.18
N ASP A 51 -0.29 -9.43 -1.12
CA ASP A 51 1.18 -9.11 -0.98
C ASP A 51 1.67 -7.67 -0.69
N SER A 52 2.90 -7.55 -0.11
CA SER A 52 3.51 -6.30 0.41
C SER A 52 3.73 -5.23 -0.67
N MET A 53 2.88 -4.22 -0.69
CA MET A 53 2.95 -3.12 -1.65
C MET A 53 3.18 -1.77 -0.96
N PRO A 54 3.86 -0.82 -1.63
CA PRO A 54 3.94 0.57 -1.20
C PRO A 54 2.55 1.17 -0.94
N PHE A 55 2.49 2.14 -0.01
CA PHE A 55 1.24 2.77 0.38
C PHE A 55 0.51 3.43 -0.81
N PRO A 56 -0.82 3.22 -0.98
CA PRO A 56 -1.60 3.81 -2.06
C PRO A 56 -1.93 5.28 -1.77
N PHE A 57 -0.96 6.17 -1.98
CA PHE A 57 -1.14 7.60 -1.76
C PHE A 57 -2.25 8.20 -2.62
N VAL A 58 -3.07 9.05 -2.01
CA VAL A 58 -3.97 9.95 -2.74
C VAL A 58 -3.19 11.22 -3.06
N LEU A 59 -3.14 11.60 -4.34
CA LEU A 59 -2.37 12.75 -4.78
C LEU A 59 -3.09 14.06 -4.44
N PRO A 60 -2.39 15.08 -3.91
CA PRO A 60 -2.98 16.37 -3.61
C PRO A 60 -3.36 17.11 -4.91
N THR A 61 -4.26 18.08 -4.80
CA THR A 61 -4.68 18.91 -5.95
C THR A 61 -4.40 20.38 -5.67
N THR A 62 -4.16 21.16 -6.72
CA THR A 62 -3.81 22.59 -6.59
C THR A 62 -4.86 23.51 -7.25
N SER A 63 -4.93 24.77 -6.83
CA SER A 63 -5.75 25.82 -7.47
C SER A 63 -5.10 26.33 -8.74
N SER A 64 -5.80 27.15 -9.52
CA SER A 64 -5.14 28.04 -10.48
C SER A 64 -4.28 29.06 -9.73
N PHE A 65 -3.14 29.38 -10.30
CA PHE A 65 -2.25 30.45 -9.87
C PHE A 65 -1.39 30.84 -11.07
N SER A 66 -1.21 32.15 -11.29
CA SER A 66 -0.29 32.65 -12.30
C SER A 66 0.88 33.35 -11.63
N PHE A 67 2.11 32.93 -11.94
CA PHE A 67 3.32 33.61 -11.47
C PHE A 67 3.45 35.01 -12.03
N SER A 68 2.93 35.29 -13.24
CA SER A 68 3.02 36.61 -13.88
C SER A 68 2.29 37.72 -13.10
N THR A 69 1.32 37.38 -12.24
CA THR A 69 0.61 38.36 -11.41
C THR A 69 1.35 38.71 -10.13
N SER A 70 2.26 37.84 -9.68
CA SER A 70 2.95 37.96 -8.39
C SER A 70 4.45 38.18 -8.52
N PHE A 71 5.03 37.88 -9.69
CA PHE A 71 6.44 37.99 -9.97
C PHE A 71 6.69 38.70 -11.30
N SER A 72 7.69 39.56 -11.29
CA SER A 72 8.31 40.12 -12.49
C SER A 72 9.75 39.63 -12.59
N CYS A 73 10.21 39.34 -13.80
CA CYS A 73 11.59 38.97 -14.06
C CYS A 73 12.16 39.87 -15.16
N GLU A 74 12.98 40.85 -14.79
CA GLU A 74 13.53 41.83 -15.75
C GLU A 74 14.46 41.16 -16.76
N SER A 75 15.26 40.20 -16.30
CA SER A 75 16.22 39.47 -17.12
C SER A 75 15.57 38.48 -18.09
N HIS A 76 14.45 37.86 -17.70
CA HIS A 76 13.78 36.78 -18.42
C HIS A 76 12.26 36.98 -18.34
N PRO A 77 11.69 37.94 -19.10
CA PRO A 77 10.30 38.38 -18.90
C PRO A 77 9.24 37.31 -19.13
N SER A 78 9.50 36.30 -19.96
CA SER A 78 8.53 35.22 -20.19
C SER A 78 8.63 34.07 -19.17
N LEU A 79 9.67 34.04 -18.32
CA LEU A 79 9.86 32.98 -17.32
C LEU A 79 8.65 32.81 -16.37
N PRO A 80 8.08 33.86 -15.76
CA PRO A 80 6.88 33.71 -14.94
C PRO A 80 5.68 33.19 -15.73
N LEU A 81 5.49 33.64 -16.98
CA LEU A 81 4.37 33.17 -17.81
C LEU A 81 4.53 31.69 -18.15
N THR A 82 5.72 31.27 -18.61
CA THR A 82 6.00 29.87 -18.92
C THR A 82 5.82 28.98 -17.69
N ALA A 83 6.28 29.41 -16.51
CA ALA A 83 6.05 28.69 -15.26
C ALA A 83 4.55 28.52 -14.96
N SER A 84 3.73 29.56 -15.19
CA SER A 84 2.26 29.46 -15.06
C SER A 84 1.67 28.42 -16.02
N THR A 85 2.14 28.39 -17.27
CA THR A 85 1.68 27.42 -18.28
C THR A 85 1.95 25.99 -17.83
N TYR A 86 3.19 25.68 -17.43
CA TYR A 86 3.55 24.33 -16.96
C TYR A 86 2.83 23.95 -15.66
N ARG A 87 2.63 24.91 -14.74
CA ARG A 87 1.81 24.70 -13.55
C ARG A 87 0.36 24.37 -13.90
N GLY A 88 -0.20 25.03 -14.92
CA GLY A 88 -1.52 24.73 -15.47
C GLY A 88 -1.63 23.28 -15.95
N VAL A 89 -0.63 22.80 -16.70
CA VAL A 89 -0.55 21.40 -17.14
C VAL A 89 -0.53 20.42 -15.96
N VAL A 90 0.28 20.71 -14.94
CA VAL A 90 0.33 19.89 -13.71
C VAL A 90 -1.03 19.85 -13.00
N ARG A 91 -1.67 21.02 -12.84
CA ARG A 91 -3.00 21.12 -12.22
C ARG A 91 -4.03 20.29 -12.98
N ASP A 92 -4.04 20.37 -14.30
CA ASP A 92 -5.00 19.65 -15.15
C ASP A 92 -4.74 18.14 -15.11
N ALA A 93 -3.47 17.72 -15.11
CA ALA A 93 -3.09 16.32 -14.92
C ALA A 93 -3.53 15.78 -13.55
N LEU A 94 -3.36 16.54 -12.46
CA LEU A 94 -3.80 16.15 -11.12
C LEU A 94 -5.33 16.06 -11.03
N LYS A 95 -6.05 17.05 -11.58
CA LYS A 95 -7.52 17.03 -11.65
C LYS A 95 -8.03 15.85 -12.45
N LYS A 96 -7.43 15.57 -13.60
CA LYS A 96 -7.75 14.41 -14.44
C LYS A 96 -7.52 13.11 -13.68
N HIS A 97 -6.35 12.94 -13.06
CA HIS A 97 -6.03 11.76 -12.27
C HIS A 97 -7.07 11.49 -11.17
N LYS A 98 -7.44 12.52 -10.40
CA LYS A 98 -8.46 12.42 -9.35
C LYS A 98 -9.83 11.98 -9.87
N ARG A 99 -10.22 12.41 -11.07
CA ARG A 99 -11.52 12.11 -11.69
C ARG A 99 -11.56 10.74 -12.38
N LEU A 100 -10.41 10.15 -12.71
CA LEU A 100 -10.34 8.86 -13.37
C LEU A 100 -10.77 7.73 -12.41
N PRO A 101 -11.45 6.68 -12.90
CA PRO A 101 -11.69 5.47 -12.12
C PRO A 101 -10.35 4.78 -11.79
N PRO A 102 -10.27 3.98 -10.70
CA PRO A 102 -9.02 3.38 -10.24
C PRO A 102 -8.27 2.59 -11.32
N SER A 103 -8.97 1.82 -12.15
CA SER A 103 -8.38 1.07 -13.28
C SER A 103 -7.69 1.96 -14.34
N ALA A 104 -8.17 3.18 -14.54
CA ALA A 104 -7.59 4.15 -15.47
C ALA A 104 -6.55 5.09 -14.82
N GLN A 105 -6.42 5.08 -13.49
CA GLN A 105 -5.44 5.88 -12.77
C GLN A 105 -4.00 5.35 -12.98
N SER A 106 -3.83 4.03 -12.98
CA SER A 106 -2.51 3.39 -13.14
C SER A 106 -1.74 3.84 -14.39
N PRO A 107 -2.29 3.75 -15.62
CA PRO A 107 -1.57 4.19 -16.82
C PRO A 107 -1.33 5.71 -16.85
N HIS A 108 -2.08 6.51 -16.09
CA HIS A 108 -1.96 7.96 -16.06
C HIS A 108 -0.77 8.47 -15.23
N ILE A 109 -0.24 7.67 -14.30
CA ILE A 109 0.85 8.08 -13.39
C ILE A 109 2.11 8.52 -14.16
N SER A 110 2.46 7.82 -15.25
CA SER A 110 3.65 8.17 -16.06
C SER A 110 3.53 9.57 -16.69
N SER A 111 2.34 9.91 -17.22
CA SER A 111 2.07 11.25 -17.76
C SER A 111 2.14 12.33 -16.69
N LEU A 112 1.70 12.02 -15.47
CA LEU A 112 1.77 12.96 -14.35
C LEU A 112 3.21 13.22 -13.89
N ILE A 113 4.03 12.17 -13.76
CA ILE A 113 5.46 12.29 -13.46
C ILE A 113 6.16 13.15 -14.51
N THR A 114 5.82 12.96 -15.79
CA THR A 114 6.36 13.76 -16.89
C THR A 114 5.97 15.24 -16.75
N ALA A 115 4.70 15.55 -16.47
CA ALA A 115 4.23 16.92 -16.28
C ALA A 115 4.90 17.62 -15.08
N LEU A 116 5.06 16.91 -13.96
CA LEU A 116 5.74 17.43 -12.77
C LEU A 116 7.23 17.71 -13.05
N ASN A 117 7.94 16.79 -13.69
CA ASN A 117 9.34 16.97 -14.06
C ASN A 117 9.54 18.09 -15.08
N ALA A 118 8.58 18.32 -15.98
CA ALA A 118 8.64 19.44 -16.92
C ALA A 118 8.43 20.81 -16.24
N TYR A 119 7.65 20.86 -15.15
CA TYR A 119 7.39 22.09 -14.40
C TYR A 119 8.54 22.47 -13.44
N LEU A 120 9.17 21.49 -12.79
CA LEU A 120 10.19 21.70 -11.76
C LEU A 120 11.34 22.65 -12.17
N PRO A 121 11.95 22.55 -13.37
CA PRO A 121 13.00 23.46 -13.78
C PRO A 121 12.60 24.93 -13.78
N TYR A 122 11.39 25.25 -14.23
CA TYR A 122 10.88 26.63 -14.24
C TYR A 122 10.62 27.13 -12.83
N LEU A 123 10.08 26.27 -11.95
CA LEU A 123 9.87 26.60 -10.56
C LEU A 123 11.19 26.86 -9.83
N PHE A 124 12.20 26.02 -10.05
CA PHE A 124 13.54 26.20 -9.48
C PHE A 124 14.26 27.43 -10.03
N ALA A 125 14.06 27.80 -11.30
CA ALA A 125 14.63 29.01 -11.87
C ALA A 125 14.08 30.29 -11.21
N ILE A 126 12.76 30.33 -10.93
CA ILE A 126 12.14 31.43 -10.17
C ILE A 126 12.68 31.46 -8.74
N ASP A 127 12.75 30.29 -8.07
CA ASP A 127 13.30 30.16 -6.72
C ASP A 127 14.76 30.62 -6.63
N ALA A 128 15.59 30.25 -7.60
CA ALA A 128 16.99 30.65 -7.66
C ALA A 128 17.16 32.17 -7.83
N GLY A 129 16.32 32.80 -8.66
CA GLY A 129 16.35 34.26 -8.86
C GLY A 129 15.91 35.06 -7.62
N LEU A 130 14.99 34.50 -6.80
CA LEU A 130 14.52 35.12 -5.56
C LEU A 130 15.51 34.92 -4.40
N THR A 131 15.98 33.69 -4.21
CA THR A 131 16.89 33.35 -3.10
C THR A 131 18.33 33.74 -3.37
N ARG A 132 18.67 34.07 -4.63
CA ARG A 132 20.04 34.29 -5.13
C ARG A 132 20.96 33.10 -4.85
N LYS A 133 20.40 31.88 -4.86
CA LYS A 133 21.11 30.63 -4.62
C LYS A 133 20.79 29.63 -5.72
N GLY A 134 21.78 28.83 -6.09
CA GLY A 134 21.63 27.78 -7.08
C GLY A 134 22.06 28.19 -8.50
N PRO A 135 21.80 27.31 -9.48
CA PRO A 135 22.22 27.49 -10.86
C PRO A 135 21.52 28.71 -11.48
N HIS A 136 22.24 29.46 -12.31
CA HIS A 136 21.76 30.68 -12.98
C HIS A 136 21.23 31.80 -12.06
N ALA A 137 21.40 31.70 -10.73
CA ALA A 137 20.91 32.69 -9.77
C ALA A 137 21.48 34.11 -9.99
N ASN A 138 22.66 34.22 -10.61
CA ASN A 138 23.28 35.49 -10.96
C ASN A 138 22.73 36.10 -12.26
N GLU A 139 22.11 35.28 -13.11
CA GLU A 139 21.57 35.69 -14.41
C GLU A 139 20.08 36.02 -14.34
N ILE A 140 19.35 35.39 -13.41
CA ILE A 140 17.91 35.54 -13.25
C ILE A 140 17.63 36.56 -12.13
N THR A 141 17.02 37.68 -12.48
CA THR A 141 16.61 38.73 -11.53
C THR A 141 15.08 38.73 -11.41
N VAL A 142 14.57 38.04 -10.40
CA VAL A 142 13.14 38.01 -10.07
C VAL A 142 12.84 38.98 -8.93
N SER A 143 11.77 39.76 -9.07
CA SER A 143 11.20 40.60 -8.02
C SER A 143 9.76 40.18 -7.74
N GLN A 144 9.40 40.03 -6.48
CA GLN A 144 8.01 39.79 -6.08
C GLN A 144 7.23 41.10 -6.10
N THR A 145 6.19 41.18 -6.92
CA THR A 145 5.35 42.37 -7.10
C THR A 145 4.06 42.32 -6.27
N ALA A 146 3.57 41.12 -5.97
CA ALA A 146 2.35 40.91 -5.19
C ALA A 146 2.49 39.71 -4.23
N PRO A 147 1.69 39.65 -3.14
CA PRO A 147 1.68 38.47 -2.27
C PRO A 147 1.14 37.24 -3.00
N LEU A 148 1.76 36.08 -2.78
CA LEU A 148 1.32 34.83 -3.39
C LEU A 148 0.01 34.36 -2.73
N ALA A 149 -0.93 33.86 -3.52
CA ALA A 149 -2.17 33.25 -3.05
C ALA A 149 -2.29 31.82 -3.59
N ILE A 150 -1.31 30.99 -3.29
CA ILE A 150 -1.26 29.60 -3.75
C ILE A 150 -2.09 28.73 -2.81
N GLU A 151 -2.92 27.85 -3.38
CA GLU A 151 -3.74 26.92 -2.60
C GLU A 151 -3.54 25.47 -3.03
N TRP A 152 -3.24 24.61 -2.07
CA TRP A 152 -3.21 23.16 -2.24
C TRP A 152 -4.26 22.50 -1.37
N ARG A 153 -4.78 21.37 -1.84
CA ARG A 153 -5.62 20.47 -1.06
C ARG A 153 -4.75 19.31 -0.57
N PRO A 154 -4.36 19.29 0.72
CA PRO A 154 -3.56 18.22 1.29
C PRO A 154 -4.36 16.91 1.40
N THR A 155 -3.69 15.76 1.51
CA THR A 155 -4.30 14.42 1.50
C THR A 155 -3.85 13.52 2.64
N LEU A 156 -2.79 13.88 3.35
CA LEU A 156 -2.26 13.06 4.46
C LEU A 156 -2.93 13.35 5.80
N SER A 157 -3.69 14.44 5.91
CA SER A 157 -4.45 14.78 7.11
C SER A 157 -5.68 13.90 7.29
N ASP A 158 -6.03 13.56 8.54
CA ASP A 158 -7.26 12.84 8.86
C ASP A 158 -8.50 13.68 8.54
N SER A 159 -9.40 13.13 7.72
CA SER A 159 -10.68 13.73 7.43
C SER A 159 -11.71 13.19 8.43
N HIS A 160 -12.04 13.98 9.46
CA HIS A 160 -13.02 13.59 10.50
C HIS A 160 -14.44 13.34 9.95
N VAL A 161 -14.72 13.68 8.67
CA VAL A 161 -16.02 13.50 8.02
C VAL A 161 -15.86 12.63 6.77
N PRO A 162 -16.39 11.39 6.77
CA PRO A 162 -16.40 10.54 5.58
C PRO A 162 -17.08 11.22 4.39
N GLY A 163 -16.42 11.25 3.24
CA GLY A 163 -16.95 11.81 2.00
C GLY A 163 -16.80 13.33 1.84
N ARG A 164 -16.28 14.05 2.85
CA ARG A 164 -15.96 15.49 2.73
C ARG A 164 -14.49 15.68 2.46
N GLU A 165 -14.17 16.39 1.37
CA GLU A 165 -12.78 16.70 1.04
C GLU A 165 -12.14 17.64 2.06
N PRO A 166 -10.83 17.48 2.34
CA PRO A 166 -10.12 18.38 3.22
C PRO A 166 -10.11 19.82 2.63
N PRO A 167 -10.13 20.84 3.51
CA PRO A 167 -10.07 22.23 3.07
C PRO A 167 -8.73 22.51 2.37
N ARG A 168 -8.76 23.44 1.42
CA ARG A 168 -7.53 23.94 0.80
C ARG A 168 -6.74 24.74 1.83
N VAL A 169 -5.43 24.54 1.83
CA VAL A 169 -4.47 25.31 2.61
C VAL A 169 -3.88 26.38 1.71
N LYS A 170 -4.01 27.64 2.13
CA LYS A 170 -3.46 28.80 1.42
C LYS A 170 -2.12 29.19 2.02
N PHE A 171 -1.13 29.50 1.19
CA PHE A 171 0.15 30.00 1.65
C PHE A 171 0.76 31.02 0.68
N GLN A 172 1.61 31.88 1.23
CA GLN A 172 2.23 33.00 0.50
C GLN A 172 3.72 32.78 0.21
N SER A 173 4.20 31.55 0.30
CA SER A 173 5.62 31.20 0.15
C SER A 173 5.84 30.28 -1.04
N LEU A 174 6.86 30.61 -1.85
CA LEU A 174 7.31 29.74 -2.95
C LEU A 174 7.92 28.43 -2.43
N ASP A 175 8.55 28.45 -1.25
CA ASP A 175 9.11 27.24 -0.62
C ASP A 175 8.03 26.17 -0.41
N HIS A 176 6.83 26.58 -0.02
CA HIS A 176 5.72 25.66 0.19
C HIS A 176 5.19 25.10 -1.15
N GLU A 177 5.16 25.89 -2.23
CA GLU A 177 4.84 25.38 -3.57
C GLU A 177 5.88 24.33 -4.01
N VAL A 178 7.17 24.62 -3.85
CA VAL A 178 8.26 23.67 -4.13
C VAL A 178 8.09 22.39 -3.31
N ALA A 179 7.81 22.51 -2.01
CA ALA A 179 7.61 21.37 -1.13
C ALA A 179 6.42 20.51 -1.55
N PHE A 180 5.27 21.12 -1.88
CA PHE A 180 4.09 20.38 -2.35
C PHE A 180 4.33 19.68 -3.69
N VAL A 181 4.97 20.35 -4.66
CA VAL A 181 5.24 19.76 -5.98
C VAL A 181 6.19 18.57 -5.86
N LEU A 182 7.28 18.70 -5.09
CA LEU A 182 8.24 17.62 -4.88
C LEU A 182 7.66 16.46 -4.06
N ALA A 183 6.89 16.75 -3.00
CA ALA A 183 6.18 15.71 -2.24
C ALA A 183 5.17 14.97 -3.12
N THR A 184 4.45 15.69 -4.00
CA THR A 184 3.52 15.08 -4.98
C THR A 184 4.25 14.19 -5.97
N LEU A 185 5.42 14.61 -6.46
CA LEU A 185 6.27 13.80 -7.33
C LEU A 185 6.75 12.52 -6.63
N ALA A 186 7.16 12.61 -5.35
CA ALA A 186 7.55 11.47 -4.55
C ALA A 186 6.38 10.48 -4.33
N HIS A 187 5.17 11.00 -4.08
CA HIS A 187 3.96 10.16 -4.03
C HIS A 187 3.69 9.47 -5.38
N ALA A 188 3.83 10.19 -6.49
CA ALA A 188 3.65 9.63 -7.83
C ALA A 188 4.68 8.52 -8.14
N TYR A 189 5.94 8.68 -7.73
CA TYR A 189 6.95 7.61 -7.84
C TYR A 189 6.63 6.40 -6.96
N THR A 190 6.13 6.61 -5.74
CA THR A 190 5.68 5.51 -4.88
C THR A 190 4.55 4.72 -5.54
N LEU A 191 3.58 5.42 -6.16
CA LEU A 191 2.51 4.81 -6.95
C LEU A 191 3.04 4.09 -8.20
N ALA A 192 4.03 4.65 -8.89
CA ALA A 192 4.68 3.99 -10.03
C ALA A 192 5.38 2.69 -9.62
N GLY A 193 6.04 2.68 -8.46
CA GLY A 193 6.62 1.46 -7.88
C GLY A 193 5.56 0.42 -7.56
N ARG A 194 4.41 0.84 -7.01
CA ARG A 194 3.25 -0.03 -6.78
C ARG A 194 2.72 -0.65 -8.08
N ILE A 195 2.56 0.15 -9.14
CA ILE A 195 2.10 -0.33 -10.46
C ILE A 195 3.10 -1.32 -11.05
N ALA A 196 4.41 -1.08 -10.92
CA ALA A 196 5.44 -1.99 -11.41
C ALA A 196 5.41 -3.36 -10.71
N LEU A 197 5.01 -3.40 -9.43
CA LEU A 197 4.90 -4.64 -8.66
C LEU A 197 3.57 -5.39 -8.89
N GLN A 198 2.52 -4.70 -9.35
CA GLN A 198 1.18 -5.29 -9.54
C GLN A 198 1.18 -6.65 -10.27
N PRO A 199 1.89 -6.82 -11.40
CA PRO A 199 1.87 -8.08 -12.15
C PRO A 199 2.38 -9.29 -11.36
N LEU A 200 3.18 -9.10 -10.31
CA LEU A 200 3.75 -10.21 -9.52
C LEU A 200 2.72 -10.95 -8.67
N TYR A 201 1.55 -10.37 -8.54
CA TYR A 201 0.57 -10.77 -7.55
C TYR A 201 -0.82 -11.00 -8.15
N VAL A 202 -0.95 -10.82 -9.46
CA VAL A 202 -2.17 -11.18 -10.17
C VAL A 202 -2.18 -12.70 -10.33
N THR A 203 -3.05 -13.37 -9.58
CA THR A 203 -3.19 -14.84 -9.55
C THR A 203 -4.15 -15.37 -10.63
N SER A 204 -4.93 -14.48 -11.27
CA SER A 204 -5.88 -14.82 -12.34
C SER A 204 -5.22 -15.11 -13.69
N VAL A 205 -3.91 -14.89 -13.81
CA VAL A 205 -3.12 -15.13 -15.02
C VAL A 205 -1.93 -16.04 -14.70
N ALA A 206 -1.28 -16.55 -15.75
CA ALA A 206 -0.06 -17.33 -15.59
C ALA A 206 1.00 -16.52 -14.82
N ALA A 207 1.69 -17.19 -13.89
CA ALA A 207 2.72 -16.54 -13.07
C ALA A 207 3.80 -15.91 -13.97
N PRO A 208 4.27 -14.69 -13.65
CA PRO A 208 5.29 -14.02 -14.45
C PRO A 208 6.59 -14.82 -14.43
N SER A 209 7.33 -14.76 -15.54
CA SER A 209 8.63 -15.39 -15.64
C SER A 209 9.61 -14.79 -14.62
N ALA A 210 10.66 -15.55 -14.27
CA ALA A 210 11.71 -15.07 -13.35
C ALA A 210 12.38 -13.77 -13.84
N GLN A 211 12.47 -13.59 -15.15
CA GLN A 211 13.02 -12.39 -15.76
C GLN A 211 12.08 -11.19 -15.59
N GLU A 212 10.78 -11.35 -15.87
CA GLU A 212 9.77 -10.31 -15.67
C GLU A 212 9.67 -9.91 -14.20
N ARG A 213 9.73 -10.89 -13.28
CA ARG A 213 9.81 -10.63 -11.84
C ARG A 213 11.00 -9.76 -11.47
N THR A 214 12.18 -10.08 -12.00
CA THR A 214 13.40 -9.32 -11.72
C THR A 214 13.26 -7.88 -12.23
N VAL A 215 12.73 -7.68 -13.43
CA VAL A 215 12.53 -6.35 -14.02
C VAL A 215 11.52 -5.53 -13.22
N ALA A 216 10.39 -6.12 -12.82
CA ALA A 216 9.37 -5.48 -12.00
C ALA A 216 9.96 -4.99 -10.65
N ILE A 217 10.68 -5.87 -9.93
CA ILE A 217 11.29 -5.54 -8.64
C ILE A 217 12.37 -4.46 -8.79
N GLN A 218 13.21 -4.54 -9.83
CA GLN A 218 14.23 -3.53 -10.10
C GLN A 218 13.62 -2.17 -10.42
N THR A 219 12.56 -2.14 -11.23
CA THR A 219 11.84 -0.91 -11.60
C THR A 219 11.19 -0.28 -10.38
N ALA A 220 10.52 -1.07 -9.55
CA ALA A 220 9.91 -0.60 -8.31
C ALA A 220 10.95 -0.08 -7.31
N THR A 221 12.08 -0.79 -7.15
CA THR A 221 13.20 -0.36 -6.30
C THR A 221 13.74 1.00 -6.76
N LYS A 222 13.91 1.21 -8.07
CA LYS A 222 14.35 2.50 -8.61
C LYS A 222 13.39 3.63 -8.22
N HIS A 223 12.09 3.44 -8.43
CA HIS A 223 11.10 4.47 -8.12
C HIS A 223 11.01 4.78 -6.61
N LEU A 224 11.12 3.77 -5.74
CA LEU A 224 11.11 4.00 -4.29
C LEU A 224 12.36 4.74 -3.81
N LEU A 225 13.54 4.46 -4.39
CA LEU A 225 14.76 5.20 -4.07
C LEU A 225 14.69 6.66 -4.58
N GLU A 226 14.08 6.89 -5.75
CA GLU A 226 13.79 8.24 -6.24
C GLU A 226 12.83 8.99 -5.30
N ALA A 227 11.76 8.33 -4.83
CA ALA A 227 10.84 8.91 -3.86
C ALA A 227 11.52 9.24 -2.52
N ALA A 228 12.35 8.32 -1.99
CA ALA A 228 13.09 8.54 -0.75
C ALA A 228 14.03 9.76 -0.86
N SER A 229 14.74 9.89 -1.98
CA SER A 229 15.62 11.01 -2.29
C SER A 229 14.87 12.35 -2.34
N LEU A 230 13.70 12.37 -2.97
CA LEU A 230 12.84 13.55 -3.05
C LEU A 230 12.33 13.97 -1.66
N TYR A 231 11.80 13.02 -0.88
CA TYR A 231 11.33 13.31 0.48
C TYR A 231 12.44 13.85 1.38
N ASP A 232 13.63 13.25 1.31
CA ASP A 232 14.79 13.68 2.09
C ASP A 232 15.25 15.11 1.72
N HIS A 233 15.24 15.42 0.43
CA HIS A 233 15.56 16.77 -0.07
C HIS A 233 14.54 17.81 0.41
N VAL A 234 13.24 17.52 0.31
CA VAL A 234 12.19 18.45 0.76
C VAL A 234 12.24 18.62 2.27
N ALA A 235 12.45 17.54 3.03
CA ALA A 235 12.60 17.61 4.48
C ALA A 235 13.76 18.51 4.88
N THR A 236 14.94 18.32 4.28
CA THR A 236 16.14 19.14 4.55
C THR A 236 15.89 20.61 4.21
N ARG A 237 15.18 20.90 3.11
CA ARG A 237 14.80 22.26 2.75
C ARG A 237 13.80 22.87 3.75
N ALA A 238 12.81 22.10 4.19
CA ALA A 238 11.80 22.55 5.14
C ALA A 238 12.39 22.79 6.55
N GLU A 239 13.35 21.97 6.99
CA GLU A 239 14.10 22.17 8.25
C GLU A 239 14.92 23.47 8.24
N GLY A 240 15.43 23.85 7.07
CA GLY A 240 16.17 25.11 6.88
C GLY A 240 15.29 26.35 6.69
N SER A 241 13.96 26.20 6.55
CA SER A 241 13.04 27.32 6.34
C SER A 241 12.58 27.91 7.68
N SER A 242 12.47 29.24 7.74
CA SER A 242 11.90 29.94 8.89
C SER A 242 10.38 29.95 8.92
N ASN A 243 9.73 29.53 7.82
CA ASN A 243 8.28 29.51 7.71
C ASN A 243 7.72 28.19 8.29
N PRO A 244 6.75 28.23 9.23
CA PRO A 244 6.16 27.01 9.75
C PRO A 244 5.36 26.30 8.66
N ALA A 245 5.43 24.96 8.67
CA ALA A 245 4.69 24.13 7.73
C ALA A 245 3.17 24.35 7.89
N PRO A 246 2.45 24.73 6.81
CA PRO A 246 1.03 25.04 6.88
C PRO A 246 0.13 23.78 6.89
N SER A 247 0.69 22.60 6.63
CA SER A 247 0.00 21.31 6.72
C SER A 247 0.97 20.19 7.14
N VAL A 248 0.40 19.06 7.59
CA VAL A 248 1.18 17.86 7.92
C VAL A 248 1.90 17.28 6.70
N ASP A 249 1.32 17.42 5.50
CA ASP A 249 1.83 16.88 4.24
C ASP A 249 3.23 17.37 3.87
N ILE A 250 3.56 18.61 4.25
CA ILE A 250 4.88 19.22 4.02
C ILE A 250 5.63 19.51 5.31
N SER A 251 5.21 18.90 6.43
CA SER A 251 5.90 19.04 7.70
C SER A 251 7.22 18.24 7.68
N PRO A 252 8.33 18.79 8.21
CA PRO A 252 9.61 18.09 8.21
C PRO A 252 9.58 16.68 8.82
N PRO A 253 8.92 16.44 9.98
CA PRO A 253 8.86 15.10 10.56
C PRO A 253 8.15 14.08 9.64
N VAL A 254 7.03 14.47 9.02
CA VAL A 254 6.29 13.59 8.10
C VAL A 254 7.13 13.30 6.86
N LEU A 255 7.75 14.32 6.26
CA LEU A 255 8.60 14.15 5.07
C LEU A 255 9.80 13.22 5.36
N ARG A 256 10.51 13.42 6.49
CA ARG A 256 11.58 12.49 6.93
C ARG A 256 11.04 11.07 7.15
N GLY A 257 9.88 10.95 7.78
CA GLY A 257 9.25 9.66 8.02
C GLY A 257 8.90 8.93 6.72
N LEU A 258 8.37 9.65 5.73
CA LEU A 258 8.08 9.10 4.40
C LEU A 258 9.34 8.71 3.63
N ALA A 259 10.42 9.48 3.75
CA ALA A 259 11.73 9.10 3.19
C ALA A 259 12.23 7.77 3.77
N SER A 260 12.16 7.65 5.09
CA SER A 260 12.54 6.43 5.81
C SER A 260 11.65 5.24 5.44
N GLN A 261 10.34 5.45 5.27
CA GLN A 261 9.42 4.40 4.83
C GLN A 261 9.73 3.90 3.42
N ALA A 262 9.95 4.80 2.46
CA ALA A 262 10.32 4.43 1.09
C ALA A 262 11.66 3.66 1.06
N HIS A 263 12.59 4.02 1.95
CA HIS A 263 13.85 3.29 2.12
C HIS A 263 13.65 1.88 2.69
N ALA A 264 12.75 1.73 3.67
CA ALA A 264 12.38 0.42 4.23
C ALA A 264 11.80 -0.50 3.15
N GLU A 265 10.86 0.00 2.35
CA GLU A 265 10.21 -0.73 1.27
C GLU A 265 11.22 -1.13 0.17
N ALA A 266 12.11 -0.23 -0.24
CA ALA A 266 13.19 -0.55 -1.19
C ALA A 266 14.14 -1.64 -0.66
N THR A 267 14.39 -1.65 0.66
CA THR A 267 15.21 -2.67 1.32
C THR A 267 14.50 -4.03 1.34
N LEU A 268 13.19 -4.06 1.61
CA LEU A 268 12.38 -5.27 1.54
C LEU A 268 12.29 -5.84 0.12
N LEU A 269 12.25 -4.99 -0.92
CA LEU A 269 12.29 -5.45 -2.31
C LEU A 269 13.59 -6.17 -2.66
N ALA A 270 14.73 -5.76 -2.09
CA ALA A 270 16.00 -6.46 -2.28
C ALA A 270 15.97 -7.88 -1.70
N VAL A 271 15.22 -8.09 -0.61
CA VAL A 271 14.98 -9.42 -0.03
C VAL A 271 13.99 -10.20 -0.89
N LEU A 272 12.87 -9.59 -1.27
CA LEU A 272 11.81 -10.22 -2.08
C LEU A 272 12.35 -10.75 -3.41
N LYS A 273 13.36 -10.10 -4.00
CA LYS A 273 13.98 -10.55 -5.25
C LYS A 273 14.41 -12.02 -5.24
N ASP A 274 15.05 -12.42 -4.15
CA ASP A 274 15.68 -13.74 -4.01
C ASP A 274 14.92 -14.65 -3.02
N ASP A 275 13.77 -14.20 -2.51
CA ASP A 275 12.94 -14.94 -1.56
C ASP A 275 11.95 -15.86 -2.30
N PRO A 276 12.06 -17.20 -2.15
CA PRO A 276 11.17 -18.14 -2.81
C PRO A 276 9.87 -18.39 -2.05
N TYR A 277 9.81 -18.10 -0.74
CA TYR A 277 8.71 -18.58 0.12
C TYR A 277 7.35 -17.92 -0.18
N PRO A 278 7.26 -16.60 -0.42
CA PRO A 278 6.02 -15.96 -0.85
C PRO A 278 5.42 -16.60 -2.11
N ALA A 279 6.28 -16.80 -3.12
CA ALA A 279 5.88 -17.40 -4.39
C ALA A 279 5.33 -18.82 -4.17
N VAL A 280 5.99 -19.66 -3.37
CA VAL A 280 5.53 -21.02 -3.09
C VAL A 280 4.18 -21.06 -2.37
N VAL A 281 3.97 -20.18 -1.39
CA VAL A 281 2.68 -20.09 -0.67
C VAL A 281 1.58 -19.58 -1.60
N SER A 282 1.89 -18.66 -2.52
CA SER A 282 0.94 -18.19 -3.54
C SER A 282 0.59 -19.27 -4.57
N GLN A 283 1.59 -20.02 -5.07
CA GLN A 283 1.43 -21.10 -6.05
C GLN A 283 0.59 -22.26 -5.52
N THR A 284 0.76 -22.62 -4.24
CA THR A 284 -0.04 -23.67 -3.58
C THR A 284 -1.55 -23.38 -3.63
N ARG A 285 -1.95 -22.13 -3.88
CA ARG A 285 -3.33 -21.68 -3.93
C ARG A 285 -3.80 -21.30 -5.34
N ASN A 286 -2.91 -21.23 -6.32
CA ASN A 286 -3.28 -20.91 -7.68
C ASN A 286 -3.84 -22.16 -8.38
N GLU A 287 -5.15 -22.21 -8.58
CA GLU A 287 -5.83 -23.32 -9.27
C GLU A 287 -5.34 -23.49 -10.72
N ALA A 288 -4.83 -22.42 -11.34
CA ALA A 288 -4.28 -22.43 -12.68
C ALA A 288 -2.84 -22.94 -12.74
N ASP A 289 -2.14 -23.04 -11.59
CA ASP A 289 -0.76 -23.51 -11.54
C ASP A 289 -0.70 -25.04 -11.53
N LYS A 290 -0.20 -25.60 -12.63
CA LYS A 290 0.02 -27.04 -12.83
C LYS A 290 1.49 -27.42 -12.75
N GLU A 291 2.39 -26.48 -12.43
CA GLU A 291 3.84 -26.73 -12.45
C GLU A 291 4.25 -27.81 -11.44
N TRP A 292 3.58 -27.86 -10.29
CA TRP A 292 3.76 -28.89 -9.27
C TRP A 292 3.49 -30.32 -9.77
N MET A 293 2.69 -30.49 -10.84
CA MET A 293 2.35 -31.79 -11.41
C MET A 293 3.53 -32.43 -12.17
N TYR A 294 4.48 -31.62 -12.64
CA TYR A 294 5.59 -32.08 -13.50
C TYR A 294 6.97 -31.79 -12.91
N ARG A 295 7.07 -30.94 -11.87
CA ARG A 295 8.31 -30.64 -11.14
C ARG A 295 8.02 -30.43 -9.66
N THR A 296 8.71 -31.18 -8.78
CA THR A 296 8.69 -30.87 -7.35
C THR A 296 9.36 -29.51 -7.12
N PRO A 297 8.71 -28.55 -6.45
CA PRO A 297 9.31 -27.25 -6.19
C PRO A 297 10.61 -27.40 -5.39
N SER A 298 11.75 -27.16 -6.03
CA SER A 298 13.04 -27.14 -5.35
C SER A 298 13.28 -25.73 -4.81
N LEU A 299 13.18 -25.55 -3.50
CA LEU A 299 13.47 -24.28 -2.85
C LEU A 299 14.98 -23.99 -2.97
N PRO A 300 15.41 -22.90 -3.66
CA PRO A 300 16.82 -22.54 -3.73
C PRO A 300 17.35 -22.23 -2.33
N LYS A 301 18.62 -22.57 -2.08
CA LYS A 301 19.27 -22.21 -0.81
C LYS A 301 19.34 -20.69 -0.69
N VAL A 302 18.71 -20.18 0.35
CA VAL A 302 18.61 -18.73 0.59
C VAL A 302 19.80 -18.27 1.44
N ARG A 303 20.27 -17.04 1.21
CA ARG A 303 21.22 -16.34 2.09
C ARG A 303 20.49 -15.86 3.36
N ALA A 304 19.95 -16.80 4.13
CA ALA A 304 18.97 -16.56 5.20
C ALA A 304 19.48 -15.53 6.21
N HIS A 305 20.68 -15.70 6.77
CA HIS A 305 21.25 -14.74 7.70
C HIS A 305 21.40 -13.31 7.12
N LEU A 306 21.80 -13.17 5.85
CA LEU A 306 21.89 -11.86 5.20
C LEU A 306 20.51 -11.22 5.10
N PHE A 307 19.51 -11.97 4.64
CA PHE A 307 18.14 -11.46 4.48
C PHE A 307 17.49 -11.10 5.81
N ALA A 308 17.77 -11.87 6.86
CA ALA A 308 17.35 -11.51 8.21
C ALA A 308 17.86 -10.11 8.60
N ARG A 309 19.15 -9.83 8.37
CA ARG A 309 19.75 -8.53 8.67
C ARG A 309 19.24 -7.39 7.78
N LEU A 310 18.96 -7.65 6.50
CA LEU A 310 18.32 -6.66 5.62
C LEU A 310 16.90 -6.33 6.09
N SER A 311 16.11 -7.35 6.49
CA SER A 311 14.77 -7.14 7.04
C SER A 311 14.79 -6.40 8.39
N LEU A 312 15.83 -6.58 9.21
CA LEU A 312 16.02 -5.76 10.42
C LEU A 312 16.34 -4.30 10.10
N ALA A 313 17.21 -4.02 9.12
CA ALA A 313 17.44 -2.63 8.68
C ALA A 313 16.15 -1.98 8.17
N ALA A 314 15.34 -2.73 7.40
CA ALA A 314 14.02 -2.26 6.99
C ALA A 314 13.09 -1.99 8.19
N ALA A 315 13.12 -2.84 9.22
CA ALA A 315 12.34 -2.62 10.45
C ALA A 315 12.80 -1.38 11.22
N GLU A 316 14.10 -1.09 11.25
CA GLU A 316 14.67 0.13 11.86
C GLU A 316 14.19 1.38 11.12
N HIS A 317 14.26 1.40 9.78
CA HIS A 317 13.72 2.49 8.95
C HIS A 317 12.21 2.68 9.12
N ALA A 318 11.43 1.59 9.13
CA ALA A 318 9.99 1.66 9.35
C ALA A 318 9.65 2.13 10.78
N SER A 319 10.47 1.79 11.78
CA SER A 319 10.33 2.29 13.14
C SER A 319 10.59 3.79 13.24
N GLN A 320 11.61 4.29 12.54
CA GLN A 320 11.87 5.73 12.42
C GLN A 320 10.69 6.43 11.75
N ALA A 321 10.15 5.86 10.65
CA ALA A 321 8.99 6.39 9.95
C ALA A 321 7.77 6.50 10.86
N ALA A 322 7.41 5.43 11.57
CA ALA A 322 6.27 5.42 12.49
C ALA A 322 6.43 6.45 13.63
N THR A 323 7.64 6.63 14.16
CA THR A 323 7.92 7.59 15.23
C THR A 323 7.80 9.03 14.75
N LEU A 324 8.42 9.35 13.60
CA LEU A 324 8.42 10.69 13.05
C LEU A 324 7.03 11.11 12.58
N CYS A 325 6.33 10.24 11.84
CA CYS A 325 4.95 10.47 11.40
C CYS A 325 3.93 10.48 12.55
N GLY A 326 4.26 9.83 13.68
CA GLY A 326 3.45 9.87 14.91
C GLY A 326 3.55 11.20 15.68
N THR A 327 4.53 12.04 15.35
CA THR A 327 4.71 13.35 16.00
C THR A 327 3.59 14.30 15.58
N ARG A 328 2.81 14.78 16.55
CA ARG A 328 1.72 15.72 16.27
C ARG A 328 2.25 17.12 16.04
N LEU A 329 1.89 17.70 14.90
CA LEU A 329 2.11 19.11 14.62
C LEU A 329 1.08 19.96 15.41
N PRO A 330 1.51 20.93 16.23
CA PRO A 330 0.59 21.79 16.96
C PRO A 330 -0.37 22.53 16.02
N GLY A 331 -1.67 22.48 16.31
CA GLY A 331 -2.69 23.20 15.53
C GLY A 331 -3.09 22.56 14.21
N ALA A 332 -2.50 21.42 13.82
CA ALA A 332 -2.86 20.68 12.62
C ALA A 332 -3.67 19.42 12.95
N PRO A 333 -4.54 18.95 12.03
CA PRO A 333 -5.20 17.66 12.18
C PRO A 333 -4.17 16.52 12.26
N PRO A 334 -4.50 15.41 12.94
CA PRO A 334 -3.62 14.26 12.99
C PRO A 334 -3.41 13.65 11.59
N LEU A 335 -2.32 12.92 11.42
CA LEU A 335 -2.06 12.16 10.20
C LEU A 335 -3.12 11.06 10.01
N ASN A 336 -3.42 10.75 8.75
CA ASN A 336 -4.37 9.71 8.37
C ASN A 336 -4.09 8.40 9.13
N PRO A 337 -5.08 7.85 9.87
CA PRO A 337 -4.89 6.64 10.68
C PRO A 337 -4.55 5.41 9.83
N ALA A 338 -4.98 5.36 8.56
CA ALA A 338 -4.62 4.27 7.66
C ALA A 338 -3.12 4.27 7.33
N LEU A 339 -2.52 5.45 7.14
CA LEU A 339 -1.09 5.59 6.92
C LEU A 339 -0.31 5.21 8.18
N LEU A 340 -0.71 5.71 9.35
CA LEU A 340 -0.06 5.35 10.63
C LEU A 340 -0.09 3.83 10.89
N ARG A 341 -1.23 3.18 10.61
CA ARG A 341 -1.35 1.73 10.73
C ARG A 341 -0.42 1.01 9.75
N TYR A 342 -0.37 1.46 8.50
CA TYR A 342 0.51 0.90 7.48
C TYR A 342 2.00 0.99 7.88
N LEU A 343 2.44 2.11 8.48
CA LEU A 343 3.81 2.26 8.97
C LEU A 343 4.12 1.27 10.11
N ASP A 344 3.21 1.11 11.08
CA ASP A 344 3.39 0.14 12.18
C ASP A 344 3.34 -1.31 11.67
N ASP A 345 2.43 -1.63 10.76
CA ASP A 345 2.33 -2.97 10.16
C ASP A 345 3.60 -3.27 9.34
N THR A 346 4.14 -2.32 8.56
CA THR A 346 5.42 -2.49 7.84
C THR A 346 6.56 -2.78 8.80
N ARG A 347 6.63 -2.07 9.92
CA ARG A 347 7.65 -2.30 10.98
C ARG A 347 7.54 -3.71 11.56
N ARG A 348 6.32 -4.16 11.91
CA ARG A 348 6.07 -5.51 12.45
C ARG A 348 6.38 -6.58 11.43
N THR A 349 5.92 -6.43 10.19
CA THR A 349 6.16 -7.36 9.08
C THR A 349 7.64 -7.52 8.81
N SER A 350 8.40 -6.42 8.75
CA SER A 350 9.85 -6.45 8.54
C SER A 350 10.57 -7.23 9.64
N ARG A 351 10.18 -7.03 10.90
CA ARG A 351 10.76 -7.73 12.06
C ARG A 351 10.37 -9.21 12.09
N ALA A 352 9.13 -9.54 11.75
CA ALA A 352 8.67 -10.91 11.63
C ALA A 352 9.38 -11.65 10.49
N ARG A 353 9.56 -10.99 9.34
CA ARG A 353 10.32 -11.50 8.21
C ARG A 353 11.78 -11.78 8.58
N ALA A 354 12.41 -10.93 9.39
CA ALA A 354 13.74 -11.21 9.94
C ALA A 354 13.75 -12.47 10.80
N CYS A 355 12.79 -12.62 11.71
CA CYS A 355 12.64 -13.81 12.55
C CYS A 355 12.45 -15.08 11.68
N ARG A 356 11.64 -15.01 10.62
CA ARG A 356 11.48 -16.10 9.66
C ARG A 356 12.80 -16.51 9.03
N PHE A 357 13.63 -15.55 8.62
CA PHE A 357 14.94 -15.87 8.03
C PHE A 357 15.94 -16.42 9.05
N PHE A 358 15.93 -15.98 10.31
CA PHE A 358 16.68 -16.66 11.37
C PHE A 358 16.19 -18.09 11.61
N ALA A 359 14.88 -18.33 11.49
CA ALA A 359 14.33 -19.67 11.58
C ALA A 359 14.82 -20.57 10.45
N ILE A 360 14.87 -20.06 9.21
CA ILE A 360 15.41 -20.77 8.05
C ILE A 360 16.91 -21.07 8.24
N ASP A 361 17.68 -20.11 8.75
CA ASP A 361 19.11 -20.29 9.03
C ASP A 361 19.35 -21.40 10.07
N ALA A 362 18.55 -21.40 11.15
CA ALA A 362 18.59 -22.45 12.18
C ALA A 362 18.17 -23.82 11.63
N GLU A 363 17.18 -23.89 10.75
CA GLU A 363 16.77 -25.16 10.14
C GLU A 363 17.85 -25.72 9.19
N ILE A 364 18.52 -24.86 8.41
CA ILE A 364 19.67 -25.24 7.58
C ILE A 364 20.80 -25.80 8.46
N ALA A 365 20.98 -25.28 9.67
CA ALA A 365 21.93 -25.78 10.66
C ALA A 365 21.48 -27.09 11.36
N GLY A 366 20.25 -27.56 11.11
CA GLY A 366 19.67 -28.76 11.73
C GLY A 366 19.05 -28.51 13.11
N GLU A 367 18.90 -27.25 13.53
CA GLU A 367 18.31 -26.85 14.81
C GLU A 367 16.81 -26.53 14.66
N THR A 368 16.01 -27.53 14.31
CA THR A 368 14.55 -27.40 14.13
C THR A 368 13.84 -26.82 15.38
N GLY A 369 14.32 -27.13 16.59
CA GLY A 369 13.78 -26.57 17.83
C GLY A 369 13.96 -25.06 17.93
N THR A 370 15.17 -24.56 17.61
CA THR A 370 15.49 -23.13 17.54
C THR A 370 14.70 -22.45 16.41
N ALA A 371 14.55 -23.11 15.26
CA ALA A 371 13.76 -22.60 14.13
C ALA A 371 12.29 -22.35 14.52
N LEU A 372 11.66 -23.30 15.24
CA LEU A 372 10.29 -23.14 15.73
C LEU A 372 10.15 -22.00 16.74
N ALA A 373 11.14 -21.78 17.61
CA ALA A 373 11.14 -20.65 18.54
C ALA A 373 11.17 -19.30 17.80
N TRP A 374 11.97 -19.20 16.73
CA TRP A 374 12.00 -18.00 15.87
C TRP A 374 10.69 -17.76 15.13
N LEU A 375 10.03 -18.80 14.61
CA LEU A 375 8.71 -18.65 13.97
C LEU A 375 7.63 -18.20 14.96
N ARG A 376 7.64 -18.72 16.18
CA ARG A 376 6.73 -18.25 17.24
C ARG A 376 6.98 -16.79 17.61
N ALA A 377 8.25 -16.38 17.69
CA ALA A 377 8.60 -14.97 17.88
C ALA A 377 8.10 -14.11 16.72
N ALA A 378 8.18 -14.60 15.48
CA ALA A 378 7.65 -13.91 14.30
C ALA A 378 6.12 -13.69 14.38
N LEU A 379 5.34 -14.72 14.75
CA LEU A 379 3.90 -14.60 14.96
C LEU A 379 3.55 -13.60 16.08
N GLN A 380 4.32 -13.63 17.17
CA GLN A 380 4.18 -12.69 18.28
C GLN A 380 4.38 -11.23 17.82
N GLU A 381 5.38 -10.95 16.98
CA GLU A 381 5.62 -9.61 16.41
C GLU A 381 4.45 -9.13 15.53
N LEU A 382 3.86 -10.03 14.74
CA LEU A 382 2.68 -9.75 13.92
C LEU A 382 1.39 -9.56 14.75
N GLY A 383 1.43 -9.90 16.04
CA GLY A 383 0.27 -9.89 16.93
C GLY A 383 -0.72 -11.02 16.63
N VAL A 384 -0.24 -12.11 16.02
CA VAL A 384 -1.00 -13.33 15.79
C VAL A 384 -0.73 -14.27 16.96
N GLU A 385 -1.77 -14.67 17.68
CA GLU A 385 -1.61 -15.66 18.75
C GLU A 385 -1.10 -16.98 18.15
N SER A 386 0.05 -17.47 18.64
CA SER A 386 0.58 -18.75 18.18
C SER A 386 -0.40 -19.89 18.50
N ARG A 387 -0.39 -20.96 17.70
CA ARG A 387 -1.33 -22.10 17.89
C ARG A 387 -1.23 -22.72 19.29
N THR A 388 -0.04 -22.67 19.88
CA THR A 388 0.26 -23.14 21.25
C THR A 388 -0.25 -22.17 22.32
N ASP A 389 -0.15 -20.87 22.09
CA ASP A 389 -0.67 -19.85 23.01
C ASP A 389 -2.20 -19.80 22.96
N ALA A 390 -2.81 -19.93 21.78
CA ALA A 390 -4.26 -20.05 21.64
C ALA A 390 -4.80 -21.26 22.41
N ALA A 391 -4.10 -22.41 22.37
CA ALA A 391 -4.44 -23.60 23.14
C ALA A 391 -4.26 -23.39 24.66
N ALA A 392 -3.16 -22.76 25.10
CA ALA A 392 -2.90 -22.45 26.51
C ALA A 392 -3.88 -21.40 27.09
N THR A 393 -4.27 -20.42 26.28
CA THR A 393 -5.22 -19.36 26.64
C THR A 393 -6.65 -19.89 26.68
N ALA A 394 -7.01 -20.81 25.77
CA ALA A 394 -8.26 -21.56 25.83
C ALA A 394 -8.33 -22.45 27.09
N ALA A 395 -7.22 -23.09 27.48
CA ALA A 395 -7.13 -23.87 28.71
C ALA A 395 -7.29 -22.99 29.98
N LYS A 396 -6.66 -21.81 30.03
CA LYS A 396 -6.85 -20.83 31.14
C LYS A 396 -8.28 -20.27 31.23
N LYS A 397 -8.94 -20.00 30.10
CA LYS A 397 -10.35 -19.57 30.10
C LYS A 397 -11.31 -20.67 30.59
N SER A 398 -10.97 -21.93 30.35
CA SER A 398 -11.77 -23.07 30.84
C SER A 398 -11.69 -23.26 32.36
N SER A 399 -10.57 -22.89 33.00
CA SER A 399 -10.40 -23.04 34.46
C SER A 399 -11.02 -21.91 35.28
N LEU A 400 -11.19 -20.71 34.71
CA LEU A 400 -11.78 -19.55 35.40
C LEU A 400 -13.32 -19.42 35.22
N GLY A 401 -13.93 -20.26 34.38
CA GLY A 401 -15.35 -20.14 33.97
C GLY A 401 -16.35 -21.10 34.62
N ALA A 402 -15.93 -21.96 35.56
CA ALA A 402 -16.80 -23.02 36.09
C ALA A 402 -17.97 -22.52 36.96
N GLY A 403 -17.90 -21.30 37.52
CA GLY A 403 -18.94 -20.74 38.39
C GLY A 403 -20.05 -19.95 37.68
N PHE A 404 -19.78 -19.39 36.49
CA PHE A 404 -20.71 -18.46 35.81
C PHE A 404 -21.61 -19.15 34.77
N SER A 405 -21.35 -20.42 34.44
CA SER A 405 -22.08 -21.20 33.44
C SER A 405 -23.47 -21.64 33.88
N ARG A 406 -23.75 -21.75 35.19
CA ARG A 406 -25.08 -22.17 35.68
C ARG A 406 -26.09 -21.01 35.65
N LEU A 407 -25.64 -19.79 35.94
CA LEU A 407 -26.49 -18.60 35.96
C LEU A 407 -26.93 -18.14 34.55
N ARG A 408 -26.11 -18.40 33.53
CA ARG A 408 -26.40 -18.02 32.13
C ARG A 408 -27.37 -18.99 31.44
N LYS A 409 -27.45 -20.25 31.92
CA LYS A 409 -28.37 -21.26 31.40
C LYS A 409 -29.82 -20.95 31.81
N ASP A 410 -30.03 -20.58 33.07
CA ASP A 410 -31.34 -20.17 33.59
C ASP A 410 -31.88 -18.86 32.98
N TRP A 411 -30.99 -17.98 32.49
CA TRP A 411 -31.37 -16.73 31.83
C TRP A 411 -31.64 -16.89 30.32
N ALA A 412 -31.13 -17.96 29.70
CA ALA A 412 -31.38 -18.28 28.31
C ALA A 412 -32.70 -19.04 28.11
N GLU A 413 -33.04 -19.96 29.01
CA GLU A 413 -34.33 -20.68 29.01
C GLU A 413 -35.52 -19.72 29.10
N LYS A 414 -35.45 -18.72 29.99
CA LYS A 414 -36.51 -17.69 30.12
C LYS A 414 -36.68 -16.74 28.92
N ARG A 415 -35.75 -16.72 27.97
CA ARG A 415 -35.86 -15.93 26.72
C ARG A 415 -36.31 -16.75 25.53
N GLU A 416 -36.09 -18.07 25.54
CA GLU A 416 -36.60 -18.94 24.47
C GLU A 416 -38.11 -19.17 24.61
N ASP A 417 -38.63 -19.31 25.83
CA ASP A 417 -40.08 -19.46 26.06
C ASP A 417 -40.88 -18.22 25.62
N LYS A 418 -40.24 -17.04 25.55
CA LYS A 418 -40.89 -15.80 25.09
C LYS A 418 -40.78 -15.55 23.59
N LYS A 419 -39.97 -16.33 22.87
CA LYS A 419 -39.76 -16.20 21.43
C LYS A 419 -40.62 -17.19 20.62
N VAL A 420 -41.16 -18.23 21.26
CA VAL A 420 -42.02 -19.24 20.63
C VAL A 420 -43.46 -18.74 20.39
N GLU A 421 -43.92 -17.67 21.07
CA GLU A 421 -45.27 -17.12 20.82
C GLU A 421 -45.33 -16.01 19.76
N ARG A 422 -44.21 -15.63 19.12
CA ARG A 422 -44.24 -14.57 18.13
C ARG A 422 -43.20 -14.77 17.04
N GLU A 423 -43.55 -15.56 16.03
CA GLU A 423 -43.03 -15.37 14.66
C GLU A 423 -43.89 -16.13 13.64
N THR A 424 -44.85 -15.40 13.07
CA THR A 424 -45.46 -15.67 11.77
C THR A 424 -44.55 -15.09 10.67
N ALA A 425 -43.75 -15.93 10.02
CA ALA A 425 -43.14 -15.63 8.71
C ALA A 425 -42.62 -16.93 8.06
N TRP A 426 -43.48 -17.60 7.30
CA TRP A 426 -43.12 -18.72 6.43
C TRP A 426 -42.41 -18.19 5.15
N GLY A 427 -41.27 -18.78 4.78
CA GLY A 427 -40.85 -18.87 3.36
C GLY A 427 -39.75 -17.96 2.80
N ALA A 428 -38.67 -17.67 3.54
CA ALA A 428 -37.56 -16.83 3.01
C ALA A 428 -36.20 -17.54 2.81
N ASP A 429 -36.07 -18.82 3.17
CA ASP A 429 -34.81 -19.54 3.00
C ASP A 429 -35.10 -20.89 2.32
N GLY A 430 -34.85 -20.97 1.01
CA GLY A 430 -35.17 -22.10 0.16
C GLY A 430 -34.40 -23.37 0.55
N GLY A 431 -34.83 -24.06 1.60
CA GLY A 431 -34.34 -25.38 2.01
C GLY A 431 -32.95 -25.43 2.65
N LYS A 432 -32.17 -24.34 2.67
CA LYS A 432 -30.81 -24.32 3.23
C LYS A 432 -30.72 -24.75 4.69
N MET A 433 -31.69 -24.35 5.52
CA MET A 433 -31.72 -24.80 6.92
C MET A 433 -32.06 -26.28 7.07
N GLU A 434 -32.81 -26.87 6.14
CA GLU A 434 -33.07 -28.31 6.14
C GLU A 434 -31.85 -29.10 5.66
N GLU A 435 -31.16 -28.64 4.61
CA GLU A 435 -29.89 -29.26 4.16
C GLU A 435 -28.83 -29.23 5.26
N THR A 436 -28.72 -28.12 6.00
CA THR A 436 -27.78 -27.99 7.12
C THR A 436 -28.10 -28.99 8.25
N ARG A 437 -29.40 -29.19 8.55
CA ARG A 437 -29.86 -30.18 9.54
C ARG A 437 -29.66 -31.62 9.07
N VAL A 438 -29.80 -31.89 7.77
CA VAL A 438 -29.55 -33.21 7.18
C VAL A 438 -28.06 -33.54 7.23
N ILE A 439 -27.18 -32.59 6.91
CA ILE A 439 -25.72 -32.76 7.02
C ILE A 439 -25.31 -33.01 8.48
N GLU A 440 -25.83 -32.24 9.42
CA GLU A 440 -25.56 -32.41 10.86
C GLU A 440 -26.08 -33.79 11.36
N HIS A 441 -27.26 -34.21 10.90
CA HIS A 441 -27.80 -35.53 11.23
C HIS A 441 -26.97 -36.68 10.61
N LEU A 442 -26.47 -36.51 9.38
CA LEU A 442 -25.64 -37.50 8.70
C LEU A 442 -24.24 -37.60 9.33
N GLU A 443 -23.64 -36.51 9.80
CA GLU A 443 -22.39 -36.53 10.57
C GLU A 443 -22.56 -37.25 11.90
N VAL A 444 -23.65 -36.99 12.64
CA VAL A 444 -23.96 -37.69 13.91
C VAL A 444 -24.22 -39.19 13.66
N LYS A 445 -24.83 -39.53 12.53
CA LYS A 445 -25.12 -40.92 12.18
C LYS A 445 -23.85 -41.67 11.76
N TRP A 446 -22.99 -41.05 10.94
CA TRP A 446 -21.71 -41.62 10.53
C TRP A 446 -20.74 -41.80 11.70
N THR A 447 -20.70 -40.85 12.63
CA THR A 447 -19.89 -40.97 13.86
C THR A 447 -20.40 -42.08 14.77
N LYS A 448 -21.71 -42.25 14.92
CA LYS A 448 -22.29 -43.39 15.66
C LYS A 448 -22.03 -44.74 15.02
N ILE A 449 -22.04 -44.84 13.69
CA ILE A 449 -21.71 -46.07 12.98
C ILE A 449 -20.23 -46.42 13.20
N ASN A 450 -19.35 -45.43 13.13
CA ASN A 450 -17.91 -45.61 13.34
C ASN A 450 -17.55 -45.94 14.81
N ASP A 451 -18.32 -45.42 15.78
CA ASP A 451 -18.19 -45.75 17.21
C ASP A 451 -18.77 -47.15 17.54
N LEU A 452 -19.70 -47.68 16.73
CA LEU A 452 -20.27 -49.03 16.89
C LEU A 452 -19.40 -50.14 16.29
N GLU A 453 -18.55 -49.82 15.30
CA GLU A 453 -17.64 -50.80 14.67
C GLU A 453 -16.32 -51.01 15.43
N LEU A 454 -16.01 -50.19 16.43
CA LEU A 454 -14.79 -50.30 17.24
C LEU A 454 -15.11 -50.35 18.73
N GLY A 455 -15.76 -51.43 19.16
CA GLY A 455 -15.96 -51.72 20.58
C GLY A 455 -14.88 -52.64 21.15
N VAL A 456 -13.87 -52.09 21.85
CA VAL A 456 -13.21 -52.73 23.02
C VAL A 456 -12.68 -51.65 23.98
N GLU A 457 -12.91 -51.88 25.27
CA GLU A 457 -12.83 -51.00 26.44
C GLU A 457 -11.42 -50.53 26.87
N SER A 458 -11.29 -49.31 27.43
CA SER A 458 -11.05 -49.07 28.87
C SER A 458 -10.37 -47.72 29.21
N ARG A 459 -10.98 -47.01 30.17
CA ARG A 459 -10.39 -46.08 31.17
C ARG A 459 -9.57 -44.84 30.77
N THR A 460 -9.53 -44.40 29.52
CA THR A 460 -8.90 -43.11 29.13
C THR A 460 -9.87 -41.95 28.85
N ASP A 461 -11.15 -42.12 29.11
CA ASP A 461 -12.19 -41.30 28.49
C ASP A 461 -12.42 -39.89 29.07
N ALA A 462 -11.83 -39.57 30.24
CA ALA A 462 -11.91 -38.22 30.78
C ALA A 462 -10.99 -37.23 30.04
N ALA A 463 -9.82 -37.68 29.57
CA ALA A 463 -8.86 -36.84 28.84
C ALA A 463 -9.25 -36.69 27.35
N ALA A 464 -9.77 -37.76 26.74
CA ALA A 464 -10.22 -37.74 25.34
C ALA A 464 -11.49 -36.88 25.14
N ALA A 465 -12.40 -36.83 26.13
CA ALA A 465 -13.59 -35.99 26.07
C ALA A 465 -13.29 -34.47 26.15
N ALA A 466 -12.24 -34.09 26.90
CA ALA A 466 -11.75 -32.70 26.95
C ALA A 466 -11.08 -32.29 25.62
N ALA A 467 -10.32 -33.20 24.99
CA ALA A 467 -9.74 -32.98 23.67
C ALA A 467 -10.81 -32.82 22.57
N LYS A 468 -11.87 -33.64 22.58
CA LYS A 468 -12.96 -33.57 21.58
C LYS A 468 -13.76 -32.26 21.65
N LYS A 469 -14.02 -31.69 22.83
CA LYS A 469 -14.70 -30.38 22.96
C LYS A 469 -13.85 -29.19 22.46
N SER A 470 -12.52 -29.28 22.55
CA SER A 470 -11.62 -28.25 22.00
C SER A 470 -11.60 -28.24 20.47
N SER A 471 -11.83 -29.40 19.82
CA SER A 471 -11.83 -29.53 18.36
C SER A 471 -13.05 -28.86 17.69
N LEU A 472 -14.23 -28.91 18.34
CA LEU A 472 -15.45 -28.25 17.86
C LEU A 472 -15.34 -26.71 17.94
N GLY A 473 -14.66 -26.17 18.96
CA GLY A 473 -14.34 -24.74 19.05
C GLY A 473 -13.30 -24.29 18.01
N ALA A 474 -12.33 -25.15 17.68
CA ALA A 474 -11.34 -24.90 16.65
C ALA A 474 -11.94 -24.91 15.23
N GLY A 475 -12.95 -25.75 14.97
CA GLY A 475 -13.68 -25.78 13.69
C GLY A 475 -14.44 -24.49 13.41
N PHE A 476 -15.11 -23.93 14.43
CA PHE A 476 -15.83 -22.66 14.31
C PHE A 476 -14.89 -21.44 14.19
N SER A 477 -13.70 -21.51 14.81
CA SER A 477 -12.65 -20.49 14.66
C SER A 477 -12.01 -20.51 13.26
N ARG A 478 -11.84 -21.70 12.67
CA ARG A 478 -11.40 -21.85 11.27
C ARG A 478 -12.45 -21.31 10.32
N LEU A 479 -13.72 -21.64 10.52
CA LEU A 479 -14.81 -21.13 9.68
C LEU A 479 -14.94 -19.60 9.77
N ARG A 480 -14.74 -18.99 10.95
CA ARG A 480 -14.69 -17.53 11.11
C ARG A 480 -13.47 -16.89 10.45
N LYS A 481 -12.30 -17.55 10.53
CA LYS A 481 -11.07 -17.12 9.86
C LYS A 481 -11.28 -17.18 8.35
N ASP A 482 -11.77 -18.30 7.82
CA ASP A 482 -12.11 -18.50 6.40
C ASP A 482 -13.18 -17.51 5.90
N TRP A 483 -14.16 -17.15 6.74
CA TRP A 483 -15.18 -16.14 6.41
C TRP A 483 -14.65 -14.71 6.45
N ALA A 484 -13.76 -14.38 7.38
CA ALA A 484 -13.08 -13.09 7.41
C ALA A 484 -12.09 -12.96 6.24
N GLU A 485 -11.47 -14.07 5.84
CA GLU A 485 -10.63 -14.19 4.66
C GLU A 485 -11.47 -13.96 3.38
N LYS A 486 -12.57 -14.69 3.15
CA LYS A 486 -13.49 -14.43 2.00
C LYS A 486 -14.14 -13.04 2.03
N ARG A 487 -14.49 -12.58 3.23
CA ARG A 487 -14.58 -11.19 3.71
C ARG A 487 -13.80 -10.12 2.93
N GLU A 488 -12.50 -10.35 2.98
CA GLU A 488 -11.43 -9.40 2.77
C GLU A 488 -10.83 -9.61 1.37
N ASN A 489 -10.56 -10.86 0.97
CA ASN A 489 -11.27 -11.49 -0.16
C ASN A 489 -11.83 -10.50 -1.19
N LYS A 490 -13.14 -10.34 -1.05
CA LYS A 490 -14.02 -9.50 -1.84
C LYS A 490 -13.79 -7.99 -1.74
N LYS A 491 -13.19 -7.51 -0.65
CA LYS A 491 -12.89 -6.07 -0.47
C LYS A 491 -11.66 -5.64 -1.25
N VAL A 492 -10.76 -6.56 -1.53
CA VAL A 492 -9.49 -6.27 -2.19
C VAL A 492 -9.56 -6.52 -3.70
N GLU A 493 -10.49 -7.34 -4.21
CA GLU A 493 -10.83 -7.41 -5.65
C GLU A 493 -11.32 -6.04 -6.18
N ARG A 494 -11.89 -5.23 -5.29
CA ARG A 494 -12.16 -3.82 -5.53
C ARG A 494 -10.86 -3.07 -5.22
N GLU A 495 -10.02 -2.88 -6.24
CA GLU A 495 -8.67 -2.25 -6.38
C GLU A 495 -8.16 -1.22 -5.32
N THR A 496 -9.00 -0.74 -4.41
CA THR A 496 -8.82 0.40 -3.50
C THR A 496 -8.18 0.06 -2.14
N ALA A 497 -8.05 -1.22 -1.75
CA ALA A 497 -7.60 -1.63 -0.40
C ALA A 497 -6.37 -2.57 -0.38
N TRP A 498 -5.80 -2.88 -1.53
CA TRP A 498 -4.71 -3.84 -1.66
C TRP A 498 -3.36 -3.28 -1.14
N GLY A 499 -2.65 -4.04 -0.30
CA GLY A 499 -1.35 -3.63 0.29
C GLY A 499 -1.43 -2.72 1.53
N ALA A 500 -2.64 -2.40 2.01
CA ALA A 500 -2.87 -1.51 3.14
C ALA A 500 -2.44 -2.08 4.51
N ASP A 501 -2.01 -3.35 4.56
CA ASP A 501 -1.54 -4.07 5.75
C ASP A 501 -0.01 -4.24 5.78
N GLY A 502 0.74 -3.59 4.88
CA GLY A 502 2.20 -3.64 4.86
C GLY A 502 2.77 -5.06 4.68
N GLY A 503 2.03 -5.97 4.03
CA GLY A 503 2.46 -7.36 3.80
C GLY A 503 2.27 -8.31 4.99
N LYS A 504 1.56 -7.87 6.04
CA LYS A 504 1.34 -8.63 7.26
C LYS A 504 0.66 -9.98 7.02
N MET A 505 -0.38 -10.01 6.18
CA MET A 505 -1.14 -11.23 5.92
C MET A 505 -0.35 -12.26 5.11
N GLU A 506 0.40 -11.81 4.12
CA GLU A 506 1.33 -12.64 3.35
C GLU A 506 2.37 -13.26 4.28
N GLU A 507 3.06 -12.44 5.06
CA GLU A 507 4.13 -12.90 5.96
C GLU A 507 3.59 -13.89 7.01
N THR A 508 2.40 -13.61 7.56
CA THR A 508 1.70 -14.52 8.48
C THR A 508 1.53 -15.91 7.85
N ARG A 509 1.11 -15.98 6.59
CA ARG A 509 0.86 -17.26 5.90
C ARG A 509 2.14 -18.03 5.65
N VAL A 510 3.21 -17.34 5.27
CA VAL A 510 4.51 -17.98 5.10
C VAL A 510 4.98 -18.57 6.43
N ILE A 511 4.87 -17.81 7.52
CA ILE A 511 5.26 -18.27 8.85
C ILE A 511 4.38 -19.45 9.29
N GLU A 512 3.05 -19.38 9.14
CA GLU A 512 2.13 -20.48 9.47
C GLU A 512 2.43 -21.75 8.66
N HIS A 513 2.74 -21.61 7.36
CA HIS A 513 3.12 -22.73 6.50
C HIS A 513 4.41 -23.41 7.00
N LEU A 514 5.44 -22.63 7.32
CA LEU A 514 6.71 -23.13 7.85
C LEU A 514 6.54 -23.75 9.25
N GLU A 515 5.74 -23.13 10.12
CA GLU A 515 5.49 -23.61 11.48
C GLU A 515 4.84 -24.99 11.44
N VAL A 516 3.80 -25.18 10.60
CA VAL A 516 3.14 -26.47 10.44
C VAL A 516 4.11 -27.53 9.92
N LYS A 517 4.95 -27.19 8.94
CA LYS A 517 5.91 -28.11 8.34
C LYS A 517 6.98 -28.54 9.36
N TRP A 518 7.62 -27.58 10.02
CA TRP A 518 8.71 -27.86 10.94
C TRP A 518 8.24 -28.42 12.28
N THR A 519 7.01 -28.14 12.71
CA THR A 519 6.42 -28.81 13.89
C THR A 519 6.30 -30.31 13.62
N LYS A 520 5.77 -30.72 12.46
CA LYS A 520 5.69 -32.14 12.08
C LYS A 520 7.07 -32.80 12.02
N ILE A 521 8.06 -32.13 11.44
CA ILE A 521 9.43 -32.64 11.37
C ILE A 521 10.02 -32.77 12.78
N ASN A 522 9.78 -31.79 13.66
CA ASN A 522 10.30 -31.85 15.01
C ASN A 522 9.63 -32.93 15.85
N ASP A 523 8.32 -33.10 15.75
CA ASP A 523 7.60 -34.10 16.53
C ASP A 523 7.90 -35.54 16.06
N LEU A 524 8.16 -35.74 14.76
CA LEU A 524 8.34 -37.06 14.16
C LEU A 524 9.81 -37.48 13.99
N VAL A 525 10.72 -36.53 13.81
CA VAL A 525 12.11 -36.82 13.38
C VAL A 525 13.13 -36.28 14.38
N THR A 526 13.14 -34.97 14.64
CA THR A 526 14.27 -34.35 15.38
C THR A 526 14.07 -34.33 16.90
N THR A 527 12.83 -34.27 17.39
CA THR A 527 12.46 -34.28 18.81
C THR A 527 13.24 -33.28 19.68
N GLN A 528 13.59 -32.12 19.11
CA GLN A 528 14.39 -31.10 19.79
C GLN A 528 13.50 -30.25 20.71
N ALA A 529 14.05 -29.84 21.85
CA ALA A 529 13.41 -28.88 22.74
C ALA A 529 13.28 -27.52 22.05
N ILE A 530 12.15 -26.84 22.24
CA ILE A 530 11.89 -25.53 21.66
C ILE A 530 12.25 -24.45 22.70
N PRO A 531 13.26 -23.60 22.45
CA PRO A 531 13.59 -22.49 23.34
C PRO A 531 12.44 -21.49 23.51
N THR A 532 12.52 -20.65 24.54
CA THR A 532 11.55 -19.57 24.73
C THR A 532 11.75 -18.45 23.71
N THR A 533 10.69 -17.75 23.31
CA THR A 533 10.77 -16.64 22.34
C THR A 533 11.69 -15.53 22.84
N GLY A 534 11.68 -15.22 24.13
CA GLY A 534 12.59 -14.24 24.74
C GLY A 534 14.07 -14.61 24.61
N SER A 535 14.40 -15.91 24.67
CA SER A 535 15.79 -16.38 24.53
C SER A 535 16.33 -16.14 23.13
N VAL A 536 15.54 -16.42 22.09
CA VAL A 536 15.98 -16.23 20.70
C VAL A 536 16.01 -14.74 20.34
N LEU A 537 15.02 -13.96 20.77
CA LEU A 537 14.99 -12.51 20.54
C LEU A 537 16.19 -11.77 21.15
N ALA A 538 16.74 -12.26 22.28
CA ALA A 538 17.94 -11.69 22.90
C ALA A 538 19.21 -11.86 22.05
N GLN A 539 19.21 -12.79 21.09
CA GLN A 539 20.34 -13.05 20.18
C GLN A 539 20.24 -12.26 18.87
N MET A 540 19.20 -11.43 18.71
CA MET A 540 18.94 -10.71 17.47
C MET A 540 20.06 -9.68 17.19
N PRO A 541 20.77 -9.79 16.05
CA PRO A 541 21.81 -8.84 15.67
C PRO A 541 21.20 -7.52 15.18
N SER A 542 22.04 -6.55 14.83
CA SER A 542 21.60 -5.30 14.20
C SER A 542 21.30 -5.48 12.70
N GLY A 543 20.50 -4.54 12.17
CA GLY A 543 20.28 -4.39 10.74
C GLY A 543 21.57 -4.27 9.93
N ARG A 544 21.46 -4.57 8.63
CA ARG A 544 22.49 -4.29 7.63
C ARG A 544 21.89 -3.45 6.51
N GLU A 545 22.43 -2.26 6.30
CA GLU A 545 22.04 -1.40 5.18
C GLU A 545 22.53 -1.96 3.83
N ILE A 546 21.71 -1.79 2.80
CA ILE A 546 22.03 -2.16 1.42
C ILE A 546 21.96 -0.99 0.46
N HIS A 547 21.03 -0.06 0.69
CA HIS A 547 20.85 1.10 -0.17
C HIS A 547 21.51 2.31 0.46
N THR A 548 21.99 3.20 -0.40
CA THR A 548 22.41 4.54 -0.01
C THR A 548 21.59 5.49 -0.86
N ILE A 549 20.77 6.31 -0.20
CA ILE A 549 19.93 7.28 -0.88
C ILE A 549 20.84 8.31 -1.56
N LYS A 550 20.75 8.39 -2.88
CA LYS A 550 21.47 9.41 -3.64
C LYS A 550 20.78 10.75 -3.39
N PRO A 551 21.50 11.83 -3.04
CA PRO A 551 20.90 13.15 -2.91
C PRO A 551 20.19 13.56 -4.19
N PHE A 552 18.98 14.12 -4.06
CA PHE A 552 18.23 14.63 -5.20
C PHE A 552 19.00 15.78 -5.85
N GLN A 553 19.11 15.74 -7.17
CA GLN A 553 19.68 16.82 -7.96
C GLN A 553 18.53 17.59 -8.62
N PRO A 554 18.32 18.87 -8.25
CA PRO A 554 17.30 19.70 -8.87
C PRO A 554 17.49 19.76 -10.39
N ALA A 555 16.39 19.58 -11.13
CA ALA A 555 16.42 19.72 -12.57
C ALA A 555 16.64 21.19 -12.95
N GLU A 556 17.63 21.44 -13.79
CA GLU A 556 17.99 22.79 -14.25
C GLU A 556 17.37 23.05 -15.62
N LEU A 557 17.03 24.32 -15.91
CA LEU A 557 16.67 24.69 -17.27
C LEU A 557 17.92 24.62 -18.14
N ASP A 558 17.82 23.94 -19.28
CA ASP A 558 18.88 24.00 -20.27
C ASP A 558 19.12 25.46 -20.68
N ARG A 559 20.38 25.81 -20.93
CA ARG A 559 20.79 27.18 -21.21
C ARG A 559 20.04 27.78 -22.40
N SER A 560 19.80 26.97 -23.43
CA SER A 560 19.05 27.39 -24.62
C SER A 560 17.59 27.74 -24.30
N VAL A 561 16.95 26.95 -23.43
CA VAL A 561 15.58 27.17 -22.98
C VAL A 561 15.52 28.40 -22.07
N LEU A 562 16.49 28.57 -21.17
CA LEU A 562 16.59 29.75 -20.33
C LEU A 562 16.78 31.01 -21.19
N GLU A 563 17.68 30.98 -22.18
CA GLU A 563 17.90 32.11 -23.09
C GLU A 563 16.65 32.45 -23.91
N ALA A 564 15.85 31.45 -24.32
CA ALA A 564 14.56 31.69 -24.97
C ALA A 564 13.57 32.45 -24.07
N THR A 565 13.67 32.31 -22.73
CA THR A 565 12.80 33.05 -21.81
C THR A 565 13.14 34.55 -21.67
N ARG A 566 14.19 35.03 -22.34
CA ARG A 566 14.51 36.47 -22.45
C ARG A 566 13.61 37.20 -23.43
N ALA A 567 12.99 36.50 -24.37
CA ALA A 567 12.00 37.09 -25.24
C ALA A 567 10.78 37.53 -24.40
N PRO A 568 10.27 38.75 -24.60
CA PRO A 568 9.00 39.15 -24.01
C PRO A 568 7.88 38.19 -24.42
N PRO A 569 6.94 37.88 -23.52
CA PRO A 569 5.79 37.06 -23.88
C PRO A 569 4.99 37.74 -25.00
N ASP A 570 4.56 36.97 -26.00
CA ASP A 570 3.73 37.49 -27.08
C ASP A 570 2.33 37.81 -26.52
N ARG A 571 1.69 38.89 -27.01
CA ARG A 571 0.37 39.34 -26.49
C ARG A 571 -0.74 38.29 -26.61
N SER A 572 -0.56 37.26 -27.43
CA SER A 572 -1.46 36.10 -27.54
C SER A 572 -1.30 35.07 -26.44
N ASP A 573 -0.21 35.12 -25.67
CA ASP A 573 0.13 34.12 -24.66
C ASP A 573 -0.43 34.48 -23.27
N ASP A 574 -1.03 35.66 -23.14
CA ASP A 574 -1.75 36.10 -21.94
C ASP A 574 -3.11 35.39 -21.85
N PHE A 575 -3.09 34.10 -21.55
CA PHE A 575 -4.26 33.37 -21.11
C PHE A 575 -4.58 33.81 -19.67
N GLY A 576 -5.13 35.00 -19.52
CA GLY A 576 -5.76 35.46 -18.29
C GLY A 576 -6.83 34.47 -17.81
N GLU A 577 -7.37 34.69 -16.61
CA GLU A 577 -8.31 33.84 -15.84
C GLU A 577 -9.53 33.25 -16.60
N ALA A 578 -9.72 33.55 -17.88
CA ALA A 578 -10.82 33.17 -18.76
C ALA A 578 -10.99 31.65 -19.05
N LEU A 579 -10.04 30.79 -18.67
CA LEU A 579 -10.23 29.32 -18.75
C LEU A 579 -10.62 28.68 -17.41
N SER A 580 -10.90 29.49 -16.37
CA SER A 580 -11.43 29.01 -15.10
C SER A 580 -12.95 28.80 -15.19
N SER A 581 -13.38 27.79 -15.96
CA SER A 581 -14.71 27.19 -15.77
C SER A 581 -14.67 26.37 -14.47
N ASP A 582 -15.01 27.04 -13.38
CA ASP A 582 -15.29 26.45 -12.07
C ASP A 582 -16.77 26.04 -12.04
N ASP A 583 -17.11 24.94 -12.74
CA ASP A 583 -18.37 24.22 -12.48
C ASP A 583 -18.15 23.27 -11.29
N GLU A 584 -18.04 23.86 -10.10
CA GLU A 584 -18.39 23.20 -8.85
C GLU A 584 -19.77 23.74 -8.48
N ALA A 585 -20.78 22.85 -8.48
CA ALA A 585 -22.14 23.18 -8.10
C ALA A 585 -22.13 23.93 -6.76
N LYS A 586 -22.50 25.21 -6.79
CA LYS A 586 -22.77 26.00 -5.59
C LYS A 586 -23.93 25.34 -4.86
N ASP A 587 -23.64 24.59 -3.82
CA ASP A 587 -24.60 24.22 -2.80
C ASP A 587 -25.03 25.54 -2.13
N GLN A 588 -26.16 26.07 -2.58
CA GLN A 588 -26.74 27.31 -2.09
C GLN A 588 -27.13 27.09 -0.62
N GLN A 589 -26.32 27.66 0.27
CA GLN A 589 -26.74 27.96 1.64
C GLN A 589 -27.87 28.98 1.58
N HIS A 590 -29.11 28.49 1.48
CA HIS A 590 -30.27 29.24 1.96
C HIS A 590 -30.17 29.28 3.49
N ALA A 591 -29.76 30.43 4.00
CA ALA A 591 -29.89 30.78 5.40
C ALA A 591 -31.37 31.10 5.68
N ASP A 592 -32.15 30.11 6.09
CA ASP A 592 -33.43 30.36 6.74
C ASP A 592 -33.21 30.58 8.25
N PRO A 593 -33.78 31.64 8.84
CA PRO A 593 -33.68 31.89 10.28
C PRO A 593 -34.51 30.87 11.07
N PRO A 594 -34.05 30.45 12.26
CA PRO A 594 -34.67 29.36 13.00
C PRO A 594 -35.95 29.82 13.70
N GLY A 595 -37.09 29.23 13.31
CA GLY A 595 -38.31 29.23 14.13
C GLY A 595 -39.61 29.47 13.36
N ALA A 596 -40.12 28.47 12.64
CA ALA A 596 -41.55 28.34 12.33
C ALA A 596 -41.92 26.88 12.04
N TYR A 597 -42.88 26.35 12.78
CA TYR A 597 -43.44 25.00 12.60
C TYR A 597 -44.37 24.96 11.36
N PRO A 598 -44.48 23.81 10.65
CA PRO A 598 -45.16 23.72 9.37
C PRO A 598 -46.66 23.47 9.53
N GLY A 599 -47.49 24.29 8.88
CA GLY A 599 -48.92 24.00 8.69
C GLY A 599 -49.84 25.20 8.86
N ALA A 600 -49.97 26.02 7.81
CA ALA A 600 -51.14 26.88 7.63
C ALA A 600 -51.39 27.10 6.14
N ARG A 601 -52.42 26.40 5.62
CA ARG A 601 -53.12 26.74 4.39
C ARG A 601 -53.61 28.18 4.45
N GLN A 602 -53.49 28.93 3.36
CA GLN A 602 -54.54 29.87 2.98
C GLN A 602 -54.57 30.08 1.46
N ASP A 603 -55.44 29.30 0.83
CA ASP A 603 -56.04 29.60 -0.46
C ASP A 603 -56.91 30.85 -0.30
N HIS A 604 -56.69 31.91 -1.10
CA HIS A 604 -57.75 32.85 -1.50
C HIS A 604 -57.40 33.57 -2.83
N HIS A 605 -57.97 33.01 -3.90
CA HIS A 605 -58.61 33.63 -5.07
C HIS A 605 -58.19 35.00 -5.66
N ALA A 606 -57.79 34.90 -6.94
CA ALA A 606 -58.42 35.47 -8.14
C ALA A 606 -58.46 36.99 -8.37
N GLY A 607 -57.92 37.38 -9.54
CA GLY A 607 -58.16 38.66 -10.21
C GLY A 607 -57.47 38.72 -11.58
N SER A 608 -58.16 38.22 -12.60
CA SER A 608 -57.80 38.27 -14.03
C SER A 608 -57.95 39.68 -14.62
N SER A 609 -57.10 40.08 -15.59
CA SER A 609 -57.51 40.75 -16.85
C SER A 609 -56.34 41.34 -17.67
N TYR A 610 -56.10 40.73 -18.84
CA TYR A 610 -55.76 41.29 -20.17
C TYR A 610 -54.66 42.36 -20.36
N TYR A 611 -53.58 42.03 -21.08
CA TYR A 611 -53.50 42.08 -22.55
C TYR A 611 -52.39 41.14 -23.07
#